data_AF-A0A535XF39-F1
#
_entry.id   AF-A0A535XF39-F1
#
_cell.length_a   1.000
_cell.length_b   1.000
_cell.length_c   1.000
_cell.angle_alpha   90.00
_cell.angle_beta   90.00
_cell.angle_gamma   90.00
#
_symmetry.space_group_name_H-M   'P 1'
#
loop_
_entity.id
_entity.type
_entity.pdbx_description
1 polymer ?
#
loop_
_entity_poly.entity_id
_entity_poly.type
_entity_poly.pdbx_seq_one_letter_code
_entity_poly.pdbx_strand_id
1 'polypeptide(L)'
;MIRRLQVNDPRLSRVRAAIRMQPRARATAFVLIAGLLTAFALLFAPPATVTYDVGKVADRAIRAPRSVSFVSPSLTGAERDKAVAAVPKQFATDPAIVVGASSRLNSAIGAIARVRSDAVQTRDQKLSSLARLTEAQISPALAVDIVDMPPLEWDQLAGGLDSALRTLYGQGIRAEQLDAVKTDAVKALPGGWTPRQKNVGAELIRQNLSANVNVDQQATILAQQDARTGVVPVQVQVTAGEVVVREGDVVTALQVEKLRALGLSNQGVDWRSALGLILWAGLVAGVLALFMERYATEAWRDDPKMILVILSLFVTTLASRALLPAHPVLVYYAPFAAVAMLLTVLVGGRTALATQIAAALHIGIISPRDHRSRVRDGRRRGDRGEYRGGPRVPARRPHPRPRGSRRGRRGRRSQRNRVGASRVRGDGDSRSCVPHSDRLRAA
;
A
#
# COMPACT_ATOMS: atom_id res chain seq x y z
N MET A 1 48.58 -25.03 -40.81
CA MET A 1 48.53 -23.69 -41.41
C MET A 1 47.39 -22.89 -40.76
N ILE A 2 47.59 -22.43 -39.51
CA ILE A 2 46.56 -21.70 -38.75
C ILE A 2 46.78 -20.21 -39.00
N ARG A 3 45.90 -19.62 -39.79
CA ARG A 3 45.95 -18.23 -40.26
C ARG A 3 45.67 -17.29 -39.08
N ARG A 4 46.69 -16.52 -38.67
CA ARG A 4 46.57 -15.46 -37.66
C ARG A 4 45.55 -14.43 -38.12
N LEU A 5 44.41 -14.33 -37.43
CA LEU A 5 43.53 -13.17 -37.51
C LEU A 5 44.16 -12.02 -36.71
N GLN A 6 45.06 -11.27 -37.36
CA GLN A 6 45.45 -9.94 -36.89
C GLN A 6 44.31 -8.97 -37.23
N VAL A 7 43.38 -8.79 -36.30
CA VAL A 7 42.48 -7.63 -36.30
C VAL A 7 43.33 -6.41 -35.90
N ASN A 8 44.03 -5.83 -36.87
CA ASN A 8 44.84 -4.63 -36.72
C ASN A 8 43.96 -3.39 -36.89
N ASP A 9 43.16 -3.08 -35.88
CA ASP A 9 42.43 -1.82 -35.83
C ASP A 9 43.43 -0.69 -35.46
N PRO A 10 43.67 0.32 -36.32
CA PRO A 10 44.70 1.34 -36.11
C PRO A 10 44.45 2.21 -34.86
N ARG A 11 43.20 2.25 -34.36
CA ARG A 11 42.88 2.90 -33.08
C ARG A 11 43.38 2.10 -31.88
N LEU A 12 43.21 0.78 -31.91
CA LEU A 12 43.69 -0.13 -30.86
C LEU A 12 45.22 -0.21 -30.83
N SER A 13 45.88 -0.15 -31.99
CA SER A 13 47.35 -0.13 -32.06
C SER A 13 47.95 1.18 -31.51
N ARG A 14 47.31 2.34 -31.78
CA ARG A 14 47.69 3.64 -31.19
C ARG A 14 47.50 3.66 -29.67
N VAL A 15 46.38 3.12 -29.16
CA VAL A 15 46.14 3.01 -27.70
C VAL A 15 47.16 2.08 -27.05
N ARG A 16 47.44 0.91 -27.65
CA ARG A 16 48.48 -0.02 -27.15
C ARG A 16 49.88 0.62 -27.16
N ALA A 17 50.22 1.38 -28.20
CA ALA A 17 51.49 2.10 -28.29
C ALA A 17 51.59 3.24 -27.26
N ALA A 18 50.51 4.00 -27.05
CA ALA A 18 50.46 5.08 -26.05
C ALA A 18 50.59 4.56 -24.61
N ILE A 19 49.91 3.46 -24.28
CA ILE A 19 50.01 2.77 -22.98
C ILE A 19 51.44 2.27 -22.73
N ARG A 20 52.16 1.85 -23.78
CA ARG A 20 53.53 1.34 -23.66
C ARG A 20 54.59 2.44 -23.54
N MET A 21 54.37 3.59 -24.18
CA MET A 21 55.36 4.69 -24.27
C MET A 21 55.22 5.74 -23.16
N GLN A 22 54.02 5.96 -22.61
CA GLN A 22 53.78 7.01 -21.62
C GLN A 22 53.55 6.42 -20.20
N PRO A 23 54.36 6.78 -19.19
CA PRO A 23 54.23 6.22 -17.84
C PRO A 23 52.85 6.53 -17.21
N ARG A 24 52.33 7.74 -17.45
CA ARG A 24 50.99 8.15 -16.99
C ARG A 24 49.86 7.35 -17.65
N ALA A 25 49.96 7.03 -18.94
CA ALA A 25 48.96 6.24 -19.65
C ALA A 25 48.95 4.77 -19.19
N ARG A 26 50.12 4.23 -18.81
CA ARG A 26 50.25 2.90 -18.22
C ARG A 26 49.60 2.82 -16.85
N ALA A 27 49.85 3.83 -16.00
CA ALA A 27 49.24 3.92 -14.68
C ALA A 27 47.71 4.03 -14.77
N THR A 28 47.18 4.90 -15.63
CA THR A 28 45.72 5.04 -15.80
C THR A 28 45.09 3.77 -16.36
N ALA A 29 45.72 3.10 -17.33
CA ALA A 29 45.23 1.83 -17.85
C ALA A 29 45.19 0.74 -16.76
N PHE A 30 46.23 0.64 -15.93
CA PHE A 30 46.25 -0.31 -14.81
C PHE A 30 45.11 -0.02 -13.82
N VAL A 31 44.94 1.24 -13.38
CA VAL A 31 43.90 1.62 -12.42
C VAL A 31 42.51 1.34 -12.97
N LEU A 32 42.25 1.68 -14.23
CA LEU A 32 40.96 1.41 -14.86
C LEU A 32 40.69 -0.09 -14.98
N ILE A 33 41.64 -0.88 -15.48
CA ILE A 33 41.43 -2.32 -15.69
C ILE A 33 41.32 -3.06 -14.35
N ALA A 34 42.27 -2.87 -13.44
CA ALA A 34 42.28 -3.52 -12.14
C ALA A 34 41.09 -3.06 -11.29
N GLY A 35 40.79 -1.76 -11.29
CA GLY A 35 39.66 -1.17 -10.57
C GLY A 35 38.32 -1.67 -11.10
N LEU A 36 38.11 -1.70 -12.43
CA LEU A 36 36.86 -2.20 -13.01
C LEU A 36 36.67 -3.71 -12.78
N LEU A 37 37.73 -4.52 -12.93
CA LEU A 37 37.66 -5.97 -12.70
C LEU A 37 37.36 -6.30 -11.23
N THR A 38 38.04 -5.64 -10.29
CA THR A 38 37.80 -5.85 -8.86
C THR A 38 36.45 -5.27 -8.42
N ALA A 39 36.02 -4.12 -8.96
CA ALA A 39 34.67 -3.59 -8.74
C ALA A 39 33.60 -4.54 -9.27
N PHE A 40 33.81 -5.15 -10.43
CA PHE A 40 32.92 -6.18 -10.97
C PHE A 40 32.86 -7.39 -10.03
N ALA A 41 33.99 -7.89 -9.55
CA ALA A 41 34.05 -8.99 -8.58
C ALA A 41 33.32 -8.65 -7.27
N LEU A 42 33.42 -7.40 -6.79
CA LEU A 42 32.74 -6.94 -5.59
C LEU A 42 31.22 -6.81 -5.77
N LEU A 43 30.78 -6.33 -6.95
CA LEU A 43 29.39 -5.94 -7.21
C LEU A 43 28.52 -7.11 -7.71
N PHE A 44 29.04 -7.92 -8.65
CA PHE A 44 28.24 -8.92 -9.38
C PHE A 44 28.37 -10.35 -8.87
N ALA A 45 29.28 -10.62 -7.93
CA ALA A 45 29.28 -11.91 -7.27
C ALA A 45 28.02 -12.02 -6.38
N PRO A 46 27.19 -13.06 -6.55
CA PRO A 46 25.87 -13.12 -5.94
C PRO A 46 25.96 -12.92 -4.42
N PRO A 47 25.24 -11.95 -3.84
CA PRO A 47 25.01 -12.01 -2.40
C PRO A 47 24.18 -13.27 -2.13
N ALA A 48 24.49 -14.03 -1.08
CA ALA A 48 23.65 -15.17 -0.66
C ALA A 48 22.30 -14.72 -0.05
N THR A 49 21.80 -13.54 -0.41
CA THR A 49 20.48 -13.05 -0.04
C THR A 49 19.52 -13.45 -1.14
N VAL A 50 18.71 -14.47 -0.89
CA VAL A 50 17.60 -14.85 -1.74
C VAL A 50 16.67 -13.64 -1.88
N THR A 51 16.45 -13.19 -3.10
CA THR A 51 15.49 -12.10 -3.40
C THR A 51 14.09 -12.66 -3.21
N TYR A 52 13.42 -12.29 -2.11
CA TYR A 52 12.03 -12.68 -1.88
C TYR A 52 11.11 -11.61 -2.48
N ASP A 53 10.51 -11.93 -3.62
CA ASP A 53 9.48 -11.10 -4.25
C ASP A 53 8.10 -11.50 -3.74
N VAL A 54 7.19 -10.53 -3.67
CA VAL A 54 5.78 -10.77 -3.32
C VAL A 54 5.18 -11.76 -4.33
N GLY A 55 4.49 -12.78 -3.84
CA GLY A 55 3.81 -13.78 -4.67
C GLY A 55 4.66 -14.99 -5.07
N LYS A 56 5.96 -15.02 -4.75
CA LYS A 56 6.78 -16.23 -4.93
C LYS A 56 6.58 -17.21 -3.77
N VAL A 57 6.72 -18.50 -4.06
CA VAL A 57 6.72 -19.56 -3.03
C VAL A 57 8.07 -19.58 -2.34
N ALA A 58 8.08 -19.74 -1.02
CA ALA A 58 9.31 -19.80 -0.25
C ALA A 58 9.94 -21.19 -0.24
N ASP A 59 11.19 -21.30 -0.71
CA ASP A 59 11.92 -22.57 -0.77
C ASP A 59 12.43 -23.07 0.59
N ARG A 60 12.38 -22.22 1.63
CA ARG A 60 12.80 -22.56 2.99
C ARG A 60 12.15 -21.68 4.03
N ALA A 61 11.99 -22.21 5.25
CA ALA A 61 11.52 -21.43 6.38
C ALA A 61 12.58 -20.41 6.85
N ILE A 62 12.16 -19.17 7.10
CA ILE A 62 13.02 -18.08 7.57
C ILE A 62 12.56 -17.62 8.94
N ARG A 63 13.51 -17.59 9.88
CA ARG A 63 13.28 -17.11 11.25
C ARG A 63 13.96 -15.77 11.48
N ALA A 64 13.33 -14.93 12.30
CA ALA A 64 13.87 -13.63 12.65
C ALA A 64 15.12 -13.77 13.53
N PRO A 65 16.31 -13.30 13.11
CA PRO A 65 17.53 -13.39 13.91
C PRO A 65 17.53 -12.42 15.10
N ARG A 66 16.69 -11.38 15.04
CA ARG A 66 16.58 -10.32 16.07
C ARG A 66 15.17 -9.76 16.09
N SER A 67 14.80 -9.13 17.20
CA SER A 67 13.57 -8.35 17.28
C SER A 67 13.72 -7.00 16.58
N VAL A 68 12.69 -6.55 15.87
CA VAL A 68 12.63 -5.24 15.23
C VAL A 68 11.20 -4.72 15.25
N SER A 69 11.03 -3.41 15.41
CA SER A 69 9.75 -2.72 15.23
C SER A 69 9.87 -1.77 14.04
N PHE A 70 8.87 -1.76 13.17
CA PHE A 70 8.83 -0.90 11.99
C PHE A 70 7.39 -0.55 11.62
N VAL A 71 7.22 0.57 10.92
CA VAL A 71 5.92 0.98 10.37
C VAL A 71 5.66 0.17 9.11
N SER A 72 4.53 -0.53 9.03
CA SER A 72 4.14 -1.32 7.85
C SER A 72 3.34 -0.49 6.85
N PRO A 73 3.88 -0.20 5.64
CA PRO A 73 3.13 0.49 4.59
C PRO A 73 1.91 -0.29 4.12
N SER A 74 2.01 -1.63 3.99
CA SER A 74 0.88 -2.47 3.55
C SER A 74 -0.29 -2.46 4.53
N LEU A 75 -0.05 -2.64 5.83
CA LEU A 75 -1.11 -2.58 6.83
C LEU A 75 -1.66 -1.16 7.00
N THR A 76 -0.80 -0.15 6.98
CA THR A 76 -1.26 1.25 7.03
C THR A 76 -2.11 1.61 5.82
N GLY A 77 -1.75 1.11 4.63
CA GLY A 77 -2.55 1.25 3.41
C GLY A 77 -3.93 0.58 3.54
N ALA A 78 -3.97 -0.65 4.05
CA ALA A 78 -5.22 -1.36 4.27
C ALA A 78 -6.14 -0.64 5.28
N GLU A 79 -5.59 -0.10 6.37
CA GLU A 79 -6.37 0.69 7.33
C GLU A 79 -6.86 2.02 6.74
N ARG A 80 -6.05 2.67 5.88
CA ARG A 80 -6.48 3.84 5.11
C ARG A 80 -7.64 3.53 4.19
N ASP A 81 -7.59 2.42 3.47
CA ASP A 81 -8.64 2.05 2.52
C ASP A 81 -9.95 1.70 3.26
N LYS A 82 -9.86 1.06 4.44
CA LYS A 82 -11.01 0.85 5.33
C LYS A 82 -11.59 2.17 5.83
N ALA A 83 -10.76 3.11 6.26
CA ALA A 83 -11.20 4.42 6.73
C ALA A 83 -11.93 5.19 5.61
N VAL A 84 -11.40 5.18 4.39
CA VAL A 84 -12.03 5.79 3.21
C VAL A 84 -13.38 5.13 2.89
N ALA A 85 -13.45 3.80 2.91
CA ALA A 85 -14.68 3.07 2.62
C ALA A 85 -15.78 3.29 3.67
N ALA A 86 -15.39 3.62 4.91
CA ALA A 86 -16.32 3.93 5.99
C ALA A 86 -16.91 5.35 5.90
N VAL A 87 -16.39 6.23 5.04
CA VAL A 87 -16.88 7.61 4.92
C VAL A 87 -18.25 7.61 4.21
N PRO A 88 -19.32 8.08 4.86
CA PRO A 88 -20.62 8.21 4.21
C PRO A 88 -20.57 9.31 3.14
N LYS A 89 -21.38 9.13 2.08
CA LYS A 89 -21.57 10.17 1.08
C LYS A 89 -22.09 11.46 1.74
N GLN A 90 -21.51 12.58 1.36
CA GLN A 90 -21.96 13.90 1.76
C GLN A 90 -23.07 14.37 0.81
N PHE A 91 -24.01 15.15 1.32
CA PHE A 91 -25.18 15.58 0.57
C PHE A 91 -25.35 17.09 0.69
N ALA A 92 -25.70 17.73 -0.41
CA ALA A 92 -25.97 19.16 -0.48
C ALA A 92 -27.35 19.40 -1.10
N THR A 93 -28.03 20.43 -0.62
CA THR A 93 -29.28 20.91 -1.19
C THR A 93 -28.99 21.77 -2.42
N ASP A 94 -29.81 21.63 -3.46
CA ASP A 94 -29.78 22.45 -4.67
C ASP A 94 -30.91 23.50 -4.62
N PRO A 95 -30.59 24.78 -4.38
CA PRO A 95 -31.58 25.84 -4.33
C PRO A 95 -32.30 26.09 -5.67
N ALA A 96 -31.66 25.78 -6.81
CA ALA A 96 -32.23 26.04 -8.13
C ALA A 96 -33.49 25.18 -8.38
N ILE A 97 -33.49 23.96 -7.83
CA ILE A 97 -34.66 23.06 -7.90
C ILE A 97 -35.86 23.67 -7.17
N VAL A 98 -35.63 24.26 -5.99
CA VAL A 98 -36.68 24.91 -5.20
C VAL A 98 -37.24 26.11 -5.96
N VAL A 99 -36.38 26.95 -6.52
CA VAL A 99 -36.79 28.12 -7.32
C VAL A 99 -37.60 27.69 -8.54
N GLY A 100 -37.14 26.67 -9.26
CA GLY A 100 -37.86 26.15 -10.43
C GLY A 100 -39.21 25.53 -10.08
N ALA A 101 -39.31 24.79 -8.98
CA ALA A 101 -40.57 24.22 -8.50
C ALA A 101 -41.57 25.29 -8.09
N SER A 102 -41.13 26.31 -7.33
CA SER A 102 -41.96 27.47 -6.99
C SER A 102 -42.46 28.21 -8.24
N SER A 103 -41.59 28.41 -9.24
CA SER A 103 -42.00 29.06 -10.50
C SER A 103 -43.07 28.26 -11.24
N ARG A 104 -42.91 26.94 -11.38
CA ARG A 104 -43.91 26.08 -12.05
C ARG A 104 -45.23 26.06 -11.31
N LEU A 105 -45.18 25.96 -9.97
CA LEU A 105 -46.37 26.00 -9.13
C LEU A 105 -47.14 27.33 -9.29
N ASN A 106 -46.44 28.46 -9.28
CA ASN A 106 -47.06 29.77 -9.49
C ASN A 106 -47.64 29.94 -10.89
N SER A 107 -46.97 29.41 -11.93
CA SER A 107 -47.53 29.38 -13.29
C SER A 107 -48.81 28.55 -13.38
N ALA A 108 -48.86 27.38 -12.74
CA ALA A 108 -50.05 26.54 -12.67
C ALA A 108 -51.21 27.24 -11.94
N ILE A 109 -50.94 27.82 -10.77
CA ILE A 109 -51.95 28.60 -10.00
C ILE A 109 -52.48 29.76 -10.85
N GLY A 110 -51.60 30.50 -11.54
CA GLY A 110 -52.00 31.60 -12.41
C GLY A 110 -52.84 31.15 -13.62
N ALA A 111 -52.53 30.01 -14.23
CA ALA A 111 -53.31 29.43 -15.32
C ALA A 111 -54.71 29.00 -14.86
N ILE A 112 -54.80 28.33 -13.71
CA ILE A 112 -56.07 27.94 -13.11
C ILE A 112 -56.91 29.17 -12.75
N ALA A 113 -56.28 30.19 -12.16
CA ALA A 113 -56.96 31.43 -11.79
C ALA A 113 -57.62 32.12 -13.00
N ARG A 114 -56.92 32.18 -14.15
CA ARG A 114 -57.46 32.73 -15.40
C ARG A 114 -58.73 32.01 -15.87
N VAL A 115 -58.71 30.68 -15.88
CA VAL A 115 -59.89 29.86 -16.26
C VAL A 115 -61.04 30.07 -15.27
N ARG A 116 -60.73 30.17 -13.98
CA ARG A 116 -61.74 30.37 -12.93
C ARG A 116 -62.43 31.73 -13.04
N SER A 117 -61.67 32.79 -13.30
CA SER A 117 -62.18 34.17 -13.41
C SER A 117 -62.82 34.51 -14.77
N ASP A 118 -62.74 33.63 -15.76
CA ASP A 118 -63.34 33.86 -17.08
C ASP A 118 -64.88 33.93 -16.97
N ALA A 119 -65.45 35.12 -17.19
CA ALA A 119 -66.89 35.34 -17.12
C ALA A 119 -67.64 34.85 -18.38
N VAL A 120 -66.92 34.56 -19.47
CA VAL A 120 -67.50 34.13 -20.74
C VAL A 120 -67.78 32.62 -20.74
N GLN A 121 -66.97 31.83 -20.01
CA GLN A 121 -67.12 30.38 -19.96
C GLN A 121 -68.21 29.94 -18.97
N THR A 122 -69.09 29.05 -19.44
CA THR A 122 -70.02 28.30 -18.59
C THR A 122 -69.26 27.35 -17.66
N ARG A 123 -69.93 26.84 -16.61
CA ARG A 123 -69.31 25.91 -15.65
C ARG A 123 -68.71 24.67 -16.34
N ASP A 124 -69.44 24.05 -17.26
CA ASP A 124 -68.98 22.85 -17.96
C ASP A 124 -67.80 23.15 -18.91
N GLN A 125 -67.79 24.33 -19.53
CA GLN A 125 -66.66 24.80 -20.32
C GLN A 125 -65.41 24.99 -19.46
N LYS A 126 -65.52 25.60 -18.26
CA LYS A 126 -64.40 25.75 -17.31
C LYS A 126 -63.81 24.40 -16.90
N LEU A 127 -64.64 23.41 -16.61
CA LEU A 127 -64.19 22.05 -16.27
C LEU A 127 -63.39 21.43 -17.43
N SER A 128 -63.86 21.58 -18.67
CA SER A 128 -63.16 21.09 -19.85
C SER A 128 -61.85 21.83 -20.13
N SER A 129 -61.80 23.14 -19.86
CA SER A 129 -60.60 23.97 -20.01
C SER A 129 -59.52 23.60 -18.99
N LEU A 130 -59.91 23.37 -17.72
CA LEU A 130 -58.98 22.93 -16.67
C LEU A 130 -58.36 21.57 -16.97
N ALA A 131 -59.13 20.64 -17.52
CA ALA A 131 -58.63 19.32 -17.92
C ALA A 131 -57.61 19.37 -19.08
N ARG A 132 -57.55 20.47 -19.83
CA ARG A 132 -56.65 20.68 -20.98
C ARG A 132 -55.42 21.54 -20.64
N LEU A 133 -55.26 21.97 -19.40
CA LEU A 133 -54.09 22.76 -18.98
C LEU A 133 -52.80 21.95 -19.15
N THR A 134 -51.75 22.61 -19.63
CA THR A 134 -50.42 22.00 -19.80
C THR A 134 -49.54 22.21 -18.58
N GLU A 135 -49.83 23.25 -17.78
CA GLU A 135 -49.07 23.63 -16.59
C GLU A 135 -49.36 22.73 -15.37
N ALA A 136 -50.50 22.04 -15.35
CA ALA A 136 -50.88 21.10 -14.28
C ALA A 136 -51.80 19.99 -14.80
N GLN A 137 -51.64 18.78 -14.28
CA GLN A 137 -52.51 17.65 -14.57
C GLN A 137 -53.73 17.69 -13.65
N ILE A 138 -54.88 18.10 -14.18
CA ILE A 138 -56.09 18.29 -13.38
C ILE A 138 -57.06 17.13 -13.67
N SER A 139 -57.35 16.30 -12.66
CA SER A 139 -58.35 15.25 -12.79
C SER A 139 -59.78 15.82 -12.82
N PRO A 140 -60.78 15.12 -13.37
CA PRO A 140 -62.16 15.61 -13.40
C PRO A 140 -62.73 15.95 -12.02
N ALA A 141 -62.40 15.15 -11.00
CA ALA A 141 -62.79 15.41 -9.61
C ALA A 141 -62.12 16.67 -9.06
N LEU A 142 -60.84 16.87 -9.36
CA LEU A 142 -60.10 18.06 -8.94
C LEU A 142 -60.62 19.32 -9.63
N ALA A 143 -61.03 19.23 -10.90
CA ALA A 143 -61.60 20.35 -11.65
C ALA A 143 -62.91 20.86 -11.02
N VAL A 144 -63.77 19.96 -10.56
CA VAL A 144 -65.00 20.31 -9.82
C VAL A 144 -64.64 21.04 -8.52
N ASP A 145 -63.68 20.50 -7.77
CA ASP A 145 -63.21 21.12 -6.53
C ASP A 145 -62.58 22.51 -6.75
N ILE A 146 -61.92 22.75 -7.89
CA ILE A 146 -61.36 24.05 -8.24
C ILE A 146 -62.45 25.06 -8.65
N VAL A 147 -63.39 24.66 -9.50
CA VAL A 147 -64.42 25.57 -10.03
C VAL A 147 -65.42 25.98 -8.96
N ASP A 148 -65.82 25.04 -8.10
CA ASP A 148 -66.81 25.28 -7.05
C ASP A 148 -66.19 25.90 -5.78
N MET A 149 -64.88 26.16 -5.75
CA MET A 149 -64.20 26.81 -4.62
C MET A 149 -64.57 28.30 -4.53
N PRO A 150 -64.97 28.82 -3.36
CA PRO A 150 -65.22 30.25 -3.17
C PRO A 150 -63.97 31.10 -3.46
N PRO A 151 -64.13 32.35 -3.93
CA PRO A 151 -62.97 33.20 -4.25
C PRO A 151 -62.00 33.42 -3.10
N LEU A 152 -62.52 33.64 -1.89
CA LEU A 152 -61.68 33.81 -0.69
C LEU A 152 -60.86 32.55 -0.38
N GLU A 153 -61.45 31.36 -0.54
CA GLU A 153 -60.73 30.09 -0.33
C GLU A 153 -59.66 29.87 -1.39
N TRP A 154 -59.91 30.27 -2.63
CA TRP A 154 -58.93 30.20 -3.71
C TRP A 154 -57.73 31.11 -3.45
N ASP A 155 -57.96 32.35 -3.02
CA ASP A 155 -56.89 33.32 -2.75
C ASP A 155 -56.01 32.86 -1.58
N GLN A 156 -56.61 32.27 -0.54
CA GLN A 156 -55.88 31.65 0.57
C GLN A 156 -55.00 30.47 0.12
N LEU A 157 -55.53 29.62 -0.77
CA LEU A 157 -54.79 28.48 -1.34
C LEU A 157 -53.62 28.99 -2.20
N ALA A 158 -53.87 29.95 -3.09
CA ALA A 158 -52.86 30.54 -3.97
C ALA A 158 -51.73 31.22 -3.18
N GLY A 159 -52.07 31.95 -2.11
CA GLY A 159 -51.07 32.62 -1.27
C GLY A 159 -50.28 31.71 -0.34
N GLY A 160 -50.85 30.56 0.08
CA GLY A 160 -50.20 29.65 1.03
C GLY A 160 -49.49 28.45 0.42
N LEU A 161 -49.69 28.17 -0.86
CA LEU A 161 -49.10 26.99 -1.52
C LEU A 161 -47.57 27.06 -1.66
N ASP A 162 -47.02 28.22 -2.00
CA ASP A 162 -45.56 28.39 -2.13
C ASP A 162 -44.84 28.23 -0.79
N SER A 163 -45.43 28.73 0.31
CA SER A 163 -44.84 28.58 1.65
C SER A 163 -44.87 27.12 2.12
N ALA A 164 -45.95 26.38 1.84
CA ALA A 164 -46.03 24.95 2.09
C ALA A 164 -44.98 24.18 1.28
N LEU A 165 -44.82 24.49 -0.01
CA LEU A 165 -43.80 23.89 -0.88
C LEU A 165 -42.38 24.14 -0.35
N ARG A 166 -42.06 25.39 0.02
CA ARG A 166 -40.76 25.76 0.58
C ARG A 166 -40.48 25.07 1.91
N THR A 167 -41.52 24.88 2.74
CA THR A 167 -41.40 24.16 4.02
C THR A 167 -41.01 22.71 3.79
N LEU A 168 -41.61 22.04 2.80
CA LEU A 168 -41.23 20.68 2.41
C LEU A 168 -39.78 20.61 1.91
N TYR A 169 -39.37 21.54 1.05
CA TYR A 169 -37.98 21.58 0.54
C TYR A 169 -36.94 21.93 1.61
N GLY A 170 -37.33 22.68 2.65
CA GLY A 170 -36.47 23.02 3.78
C GLY A 170 -36.00 21.81 4.59
N GLN A 171 -36.73 20.70 4.54
CA GLN A 171 -36.34 19.44 5.19
C GLN A 171 -35.27 18.66 4.39
N GLY A 172 -35.08 18.99 3.12
CA GLY A 172 -34.18 18.28 2.21
C GLY A 172 -34.78 16.94 1.74
N ILE A 173 -35.21 16.90 0.48
CA ILE A 173 -35.88 15.75 -0.13
C ILE A 173 -34.85 14.99 -0.98
N ARG A 174 -34.55 13.76 -0.55
CA ARG A 174 -33.71 12.82 -1.30
C ARG A 174 -34.54 12.05 -2.32
N ALA A 175 -33.89 11.52 -3.37
CA ALA A 175 -34.56 10.76 -4.42
C ALA A 175 -35.35 9.56 -3.85
N GLU A 176 -34.77 8.84 -2.89
CA GLU A 176 -35.39 7.69 -2.22
C GLU A 176 -36.55 8.06 -1.28
N GLN A 177 -36.67 9.32 -0.87
CA GLN A 177 -37.73 9.80 0.01
C GLN A 177 -38.87 10.48 -0.75
N LEU A 178 -38.70 10.73 -2.06
CA LEU A 178 -39.60 11.57 -2.84
C LEU A 178 -41.06 11.07 -2.78
N ASP A 179 -41.30 9.77 -2.95
CA ASP A 179 -42.65 9.22 -2.97
C ASP A 179 -43.32 9.26 -1.59
N ALA A 180 -42.55 9.08 -0.52
CA ALA A 180 -43.04 9.23 0.85
C ALA A 180 -43.44 10.69 1.12
N VAL A 181 -42.59 11.65 0.74
CA VAL A 181 -42.87 13.09 0.90
C VAL A 181 -44.07 13.51 0.05
N LYS A 182 -44.23 12.97 -1.17
CA LYS A 182 -45.43 13.19 -1.99
C LYS A 182 -46.69 12.70 -1.29
N THR A 183 -46.65 11.52 -0.68
CA THR A 183 -47.80 10.96 0.05
C THR A 183 -48.16 11.81 1.26
N ASP A 184 -47.14 12.34 1.95
CA ASP A 184 -47.30 13.17 3.14
C ASP A 184 -47.54 14.67 2.85
N ALA A 185 -47.64 15.07 1.58
CA ALA A 185 -47.82 16.47 1.17
C ALA A 185 -49.05 17.13 1.83
N VAL A 186 -50.14 16.38 2.04
CA VAL A 186 -51.36 16.86 2.73
C VAL A 186 -51.06 17.33 4.16
N LYS A 187 -50.11 16.68 4.86
CA LYS A 187 -49.75 17.00 6.25
C LYS A 187 -48.98 18.31 6.37
N ALA A 188 -48.30 18.73 5.30
CA ALA A 188 -47.56 19.99 5.25
C ALA A 188 -48.45 21.20 4.93
N LEU A 189 -49.73 20.98 4.61
CA LEU A 189 -50.68 22.05 4.33
C LEU A 189 -51.20 22.69 5.63
N PRO A 190 -51.57 23.99 5.61
CA PRO A 190 -52.11 24.67 6.78
C PRO A 190 -53.33 23.96 7.38
N GLY A 191 -53.34 23.85 8.72
CA GLY A 191 -54.40 23.15 9.45
C GLY A 191 -55.80 23.71 9.21
N GLY A 192 -55.91 25.04 9.07
CA GLY A 192 -57.17 25.76 8.85
C GLY A 192 -57.76 25.67 7.45
N TRP A 193 -57.13 24.96 6.51
CA TRP A 193 -57.67 24.78 5.17
C TRP A 193 -58.83 23.78 5.13
N THR A 194 -59.82 24.06 4.27
CA THR A 194 -60.95 23.18 4.00
C THR A 194 -60.49 21.87 3.36
N PRO A 195 -61.26 20.77 3.44
CA PRO A 195 -60.92 19.51 2.78
C PRO A 195 -60.67 19.68 1.28
N ARG A 196 -61.45 20.55 0.64
CA ARG A 196 -61.33 20.91 -0.78
C ARG A 196 -59.99 21.62 -1.07
N GLN A 197 -59.63 22.63 -0.26
CA GLN A 197 -58.32 23.29 -0.37
C GLN A 197 -57.16 22.31 -0.18
N LYS A 198 -57.28 21.38 0.78
CA LYS A 198 -56.24 20.37 1.05
C LYS A 198 -56.08 19.39 -0.11
N ASN A 199 -57.18 18.94 -0.72
CA ASN A 199 -57.14 18.03 -1.87
C ASN A 199 -56.46 18.69 -3.08
N VAL A 200 -56.90 19.89 -3.46
CA VAL A 200 -56.34 20.65 -4.58
C VAL A 200 -54.87 21.00 -4.31
N GLY A 201 -54.57 21.52 -3.12
CA GLY A 201 -53.22 21.92 -2.76
C GLY A 201 -52.24 20.76 -2.72
N ALA A 202 -52.63 19.61 -2.18
CA ALA A 202 -51.76 18.44 -2.13
C ALA A 202 -51.48 17.86 -3.53
N GLU A 203 -52.46 17.90 -4.44
CA GLU A 203 -52.26 17.47 -5.82
C GLU A 203 -51.28 18.40 -6.56
N LEU A 204 -51.46 19.72 -6.44
CA LEU A 204 -50.56 20.70 -7.06
C LEU A 204 -49.12 20.63 -6.52
N ILE A 205 -48.95 20.41 -5.21
CA ILE A 205 -47.63 20.18 -4.61
C ILE A 205 -47.01 18.88 -5.15
N ARG A 206 -47.76 17.76 -5.14
CA ARG A 206 -47.25 16.45 -5.57
C ARG A 206 -46.72 16.46 -7.00
N GLN A 207 -47.36 17.20 -7.90
CA GLN A 207 -46.94 17.33 -9.29
C GLN A 207 -45.68 18.18 -9.47
N ASN A 208 -45.41 19.11 -8.55
CA ASN A 208 -44.28 20.03 -8.63
C ASN A 208 -43.10 19.66 -7.73
N LEU A 209 -43.26 18.64 -6.87
CA LEU A 209 -42.24 18.17 -5.94
C LEU A 209 -41.20 17.27 -6.64
N SER A 210 -39.93 17.56 -6.38
CA SER A 210 -38.78 16.80 -6.87
C SER A 210 -37.71 16.67 -5.78
N ALA A 211 -36.75 15.76 -5.94
CA ALA A 211 -35.60 15.70 -5.03
C ALA A 211 -34.75 16.97 -5.17
N ASN A 212 -34.40 17.61 -4.06
CA ASN A 212 -33.49 18.75 -4.02
C ASN A 212 -32.18 18.45 -3.30
N VAL A 213 -31.99 17.23 -2.78
CA VAL A 213 -30.75 16.81 -2.12
C VAL A 213 -30.00 15.87 -3.05
N ASN A 214 -28.79 16.29 -3.43
CA ASN A 214 -27.89 15.52 -4.28
C ASN A 214 -26.59 15.19 -3.54
N VAL A 215 -25.89 14.16 -4.00
CA VAL A 215 -24.58 13.80 -3.45
C VAL A 215 -23.58 14.90 -3.82
N ASP A 216 -22.97 15.50 -2.80
CA ASP A 216 -21.84 16.40 -3.00
C ASP A 216 -20.57 15.56 -3.15
N GLN A 217 -20.15 15.39 -4.40
CA GLN A 217 -18.96 14.61 -4.72
C GLN A 217 -17.70 15.27 -4.15
N GLN A 218 -17.61 16.61 -4.17
CA GLN A 218 -16.43 17.31 -3.69
C GLN A 218 -16.30 17.19 -2.17
N ALA A 219 -17.38 17.45 -1.43
CA ALA A 219 -17.38 17.27 0.02
C ALA A 219 -17.12 15.81 0.41
N THR A 220 -17.65 14.84 -0.35
CA THR A 220 -17.37 13.41 -0.11
C THR A 220 -15.90 13.08 -0.32
N ILE A 221 -15.29 13.57 -1.41
CA ILE A 221 -13.87 13.34 -1.69
C ILE A 221 -12.99 13.98 -0.62
N LEU A 222 -13.31 15.20 -0.18
CA LEU A 222 -12.58 15.88 0.89
C LEU A 222 -12.67 15.09 2.20
N ALA A 223 -13.87 14.67 2.59
CA ALA A 223 -14.07 13.84 3.79
C ALA A 223 -13.31 12.50 3.70
N GLN A 224 -13.25 11.88 2.53
CA GLN A 224 -12.43 10.68 2.28
C GLN A 224 -10.93 10.95 2.42
N GLN A 225 -10.45 12.09 1.93
CA GLN A 225 -9.04 12.48 2.07
C GLN A 225 -8.67 12.75 3.53
N ASP A 226 -9.53 13.42 4.28
CA ASP A 226 -9.34 13.68 5.71
C ASP A 226 -9.32 12.37 6.50
N ALA A 227 -10.25 11.45 6.21
CA ALA A 227 -10.25 10.11 6.80
C ALA A 227 -8.96 9.34 6.48
N ARG A 228 -8.45 9.45 5.25
CA ARG A 228 -7.21 8.78 4.81
C ARG A 228 -5.98 9.33 5.51
N THR A 229 -5.89 10.64 5.67
CA THR A 229 -4.75 11.32 6.31
C THR A 229 -4.77 11.18 7.83
N GLY A 230 -5.96 11.06 8.44
CA GLY A 230 -6.13 10.81 9.87
C GLY A 230 -5.71 9.43 10.36
N VAL A 231 -5.48 8.45 9.47
CA VAL A 231 -5.07 7.09 9.87
C VAL A 231 -3.64 7.09 10.42
N VAL A 232 -3.51 6.66 11.69
CA VAL A 232 -2.23 6.48 12.36
C VAL A 232 -1.45 5.33 11.71
N PRO A 233 -0.15 5.49 11.41
CA PRO A 233 0.66 4.43 10.85
C PRO A 233 0.70 3.17 11.74
N VAL A 234 0.50 2.00 11.13
CA VAL A 234 0.44 0.72 11.83
C VAL A 234 1.87 0.22 12.12
N GLN A 235 2.19 0.08 13.40
CA GLN A 235 3.46 -0.46 13.86
C GLN A 235 3.40 -1.99 13.94
N VAL A 236 4.40 -2.66 13.37
CA VAL A 236 4.56 -4.11 13.42
C VAL A 236 5.83 -4.45 14.18
N GLN A 237 5.69 -5.30 15.19
CA GLN A 237 6.80 -5.84 15.95
C GLN A 237 7.05 -7.29 15.52
N VAL A 238 8.31 -7.58 15.18
CA VAL A 238 8.81 -8.92 14.92
C VAL A 238 9.71 -9.31 16.08
N THR A 239 9.55 -10.52 16.60
CA THR A 239 10.33 -11.01 17.75
C THR A 239 11.43 -11.95 17.27
N ALA A 240 12.60 -11.93 17.94
CA ALA A 240 13.65 -12.90 17.66
C ALA A 240 13.12 -14.35 17.77
N GLY A 241 13.45 -15.20 16.79
CA GLY A 241 13.00 -16.58 16.69
C GLY A 241 11.62 -16.78 16.01
N GLU A 242 10.87 -15.72 15.76
CA GLU A 242 9.59 -15.75 15.03
C GLU A 242 9.81 -16.29 13.61
N VAL A 243 8.93 -17.21 13.18
CA VAL A 243 8.93 -17.68 11.79
C VAL A 243 8.26 -16.62 10.93
N VAL A 244 9.05 -15.93 10.09
CA VAL A 244 8.55 -14.86 9.22
C VAL A 244 7.90 -15.45 7.98
N VAL A 245 8.55 -16.45 7.38
CA VAL A 245 8.07 -17.16 6.19
C VAL A 245 8.24 -18.66 6.45
N ARG A 246 7.23 -19.47 6.16
CA ARG A 246 7.34 -20.93 6.20
C ARG A 246 7.68 -21.46 4.81
N GLU A 247 8.31 -22.63 4.79
CA GLU A 247 8.56 -23.34 3.54
C GLU A 247 7.24 -23.71 2.87
N GLY A 248 7.15 -23.49 1.56
CA GLY A 248 5.94 -23.74 0.76
C GLY A 248 4.88 -22.64 0.83
N ASP A 249 5.02 -21.62 1.69
CA ASP A 249 4.08 -20.50 1.75
C ASP A 249 4.34 -19.50 0.61
N VAL A 250 3.25 -18.89 0.10
CA VAL A 250 3.35 -17.75 -0.82
C VAL A 250 3.73 -16.50 -0.02
N VAL A 251 4.82 -15.85 -0.41
CA VAL A 251 5.35 -14.67 0.29
C VAL A 251 4.40 -13.48 0.13
N THR A 252 3.83 -13.03 1.24
CA THR A 252 2.95 -11.85 1.31
C THR A 252 3.74 -10.54 1.39
N ALA A 253 3.10 -9.41 1.07
CA ALA A 253 3.70 -8.08 1.18
C ALA A 253 4.23 -7.78 2.60
N LEU A 254 3.46 -8.13 3.63
CA LEU A 254 3.86 -7.96 5.02
C LEU A 254 5.11 -8.79 5.36
N GLN A 255 5.23 -10.01 4.83
CA GLN A 255 6.42 -10.85 5.04
C GLN A 255 7.66 -10.24 4.38
N VAL A 256 7.55 -9.70 3.15
CA VAL A 256 8.66 -8.97 2.52
C VAL A 256 9.09 -7.77 3.36
N GLU A 257 8.14 -7.01 3.90
CA GLU A 257 8.44 -5.89 4.79
C GLU A 257 9.16 -6.35 6.07
N LYS A 258 8.70 -7.44 6.70
CA LYS A 258 9.38 -8.05 7.85
C LYS A 258 10.81 -8.48 7.51
N LEU A 259 11.01 -9.18 6.39
CA LEU A 259 12.33 -9.62 5.93
C LEU A 259 13.26 -8.44 5.66
N ARG A 260 12.74 -7.37 5.06
CA ARG A 260 13.47 -6.13 4.80
C ARG A 260 13.86 -5.41 6.10
N ALA A 261 12.94 -5.29 7.07
CA ALA A 261 13.22 -4.70 8.38
C ALA A 261 14.29 -5.48 9.17
N LEU A 262 14.35 -6.80 8.96
CA LEU A 262 15.37 -7.67 9.52
C LEU A 262 16.71 -7.59 8.80
N GLY A 263 16.76 -7.06 7.58
CA GLY A 263 17.95 -7.05 6.71
C GLY A 263 18.18 -8.37 5.97
N LEU A 264 17.15 -9.21 5.85
CA LEU A 264 17.18 -10.50 5.18
C LEU A 264 16.75 -10.42 3.71
N SER A 265 16.25 -9.26 3.27
CA SER A 265 15.85 -8.99 1.89
C SER A 265 16.40 -7.62 1.46
N ASN A 266 17.24 -7.61 0.42
CA ASN A 266 17.77 -6.36 -0.14
C ASN A 266 16.76 -5.68 -1.07
N GLN A 267 16.74 -4.35 -1.03
CA GLN A 267 15.98 -3.51 -1.94
C GLN A 267 16.79 -3.25 -3.21
N GLY A 268 16.71 -4.13 -4.21
CA GLY A 268 17.34 -3.90 -5.51
C GLY A 268 18.84 -3.54 -5.45
N VAL A 269 19.37 -2.97 -6.54
CA VAL A 269 20.75 -2.48 -6.60
C VAL A 269 20.82 -1.11 -5.93
N ASP A 270 21.42 -1.03 -4.75
CA ASP A 270 21.74 0.25 -4.12
C ASP A 270 22.87 0.94 -4.90
N TRP A 271 22.50 1.87 -5.78
CA TRP A 271 23.44 2.60 -6.62
C TRP A 271 24.49 3.39 -5.82
N ARG A 272 24.16 3.83 -4.59
CA ARG A 272 25.11 4.55 -3.73
C ARG A 272 26.19 3.62 -3.22
N SER A 273 25.79 2.43 -2.78
CA SER A 273 26.74 1.37 -2.40
C SER A 273 27.58 0.90 -3.58
N ALA A 274 26.99 0.78 -4.77
CA ALA A 274 27.72 0.43 -6.00
C ALA A 274 28.78 1.48 -6.35
N LEU A 275 28.43 2.77 -6.31
CA LEU A 275 29.38 3.85 -6.55
C LEU A 275 30.52 3.87 -5.52
N GLY A 276 30.19 3.64 -4.23
CA GLY A 276 31.17 3.52 -3.16
C GLY A 276 32.18 2.38 -3.39
N LEU A 277 31.71 1.21 -3.85
CA LEU A 277 32.57 0.07 -4.18
C LEU A 277 33.46 0.33 -5.40
N ILE A 278 32.95 1.02 -6.43
CA ILE A 278 33.75 1.42 -7.61
C ILE A 278 34.87 2.39 -7.19
N LEU A 279 34.53 3.40 -6.39
CA LEU A 279 35.52 4.36 -5.87
C LEU A 279 36.56 3.67 -4.98
N TRP A 280 36.13 2.74 -4.12
CA TRP A 280 37.03 1.94 -3.28
C TRP A 280 37.98 1.09 -4.12
N ALA A 281 37.47 0.34 -5.10
CA ALA A 281 38.28 -0.48 -6.00
C ALA A 281 39.29 0.37 -6.79
N GLY A 282 38.85 1.52 -7.30
CA GLY A 282 39.70 2.49 -7.98
C GLY A 282 40.79 3.07 -7.06
N LEU A 283 40.46 3.38 -5.80
CA LEU A 283 41.43 3.86 -4.81
C LEU A 283 42.49 2.81 -4.51
N VAL A 284 42.10 1.56 -4.23
CA VAL A 284 43.04 0.47 -3.94
C VAL A 284 43.91 0.18 -5.16
N ALA A 285 43.34 0.16 -6.36
CA ALA A 285 44.09 0.00 -7.61
C ALA A 285 45.06 1.17 -7.83
N GLY A 286 44.66 2.41 -7.53
CA GLY A 286 45.52 3.59 -7.59
C GLY A 286 46.71 3.53 -6.64
N VAL A 287 46.48 3.15 -5.38
CA VAL A 287 47.56 2.97 -4.39
C VAL A 287 48.51 1.85 -4.83
N LEU A 288 47.98 0.73 -5.34
CA LEU A 288 48.79 -0.37 -5.85
C LEU A 288 49.62 0.05 -7.08
N ALA A 289 49.05 0.82 -8.00
CA ALA A 289 49.73 1.37 -9.17
C ALA A 289 50.92 2.25 -8.76
N LEU A 290 50.68 3.21 -7.86
CA LEU A 290 51.71 4.12 -7.33
C LEU A 290 52.84 3.36 -6.63
N PHE A 291 52.49 2.33 -5.85
CA PHE A 291 53.49 1.48 -5.20
C PHE A 291 54.35 0.73 -6.22
N MET A 292 53.71 0.12 -7.23
CA MET A 292 54.44 -0.68 -8.23
C MET A 292 55.33 0.18 -9.12
N GLU A 293 54.87 1.36 -9.53
CA GLU A 293 55.65 2.32 -10.30
C GLU A 293 56.95 2.71 -9.56
N ARG A 294 56.84 2.99 -8.24
CA ARG A 294 57.94 3.51 -7.43
C ARG A 294 58.88 2.45 -6.86
N TYR A 295 58.37 1.28 -6.47
CA TYR A 295 59.13 0.29 -5.68
C TYR A 295 59.31 -1.07 -6.36
N ALA A 296 58.57 -1.34 -7.45
CA ALA A 296 58.62 -2.59 -8.19
C ALA A 296 58.71 -2.34 -9.71
N THR A 297 59.60 -1.43 -10.11
CA THR A 297 59.71 -0.94 -11.49
C THR A 297 60.01 -2.05 -12.51
N GLU A 298 60.70 -3.12 -12.09
CA GLU A 298 60.94 -4.32 -12.93
C GLU A 298 59.64 -5.03 -13.32
N ALA A 299 58.71 -5.19 -12.38
CA ALA A 299 57.40 -5.76 -12.65
C ALA A 299 56.49 -4.76 -13.33
N TRP A 300 56.58 -3.47 -12.98
CA TRP A 300 55.78 -2.40 -13.57
C TRP A 300 55.99 -2.26 -15.07
N ARG A 301 57.23 -2.46 -15.57
CA ARG A 301 57.60 -2.34 -16.99
C ARG A 301 57.27 -3.58 -17.82
N ASP A 302 56.98 -4.71 -17.18
CA ASP A 302 56.79 -6.01 -17.83
C ASP A 302 55.29 -6.36 -17.94
N ASP A 303 54.77 -6.40 -19.17
CA ASP A 303 53.32 -6.54 -19.44
C ASP A 303 52.72 -7.85 -18.87
N PRO A 304 53.34 -9.05 -19.05
CA PRO A 304 52.84 -10.29 -18.47
C PRO A 304 52.82 -10.30 -16.94
N LYS A 305 53.83 -9.70 -16.29
CA LYS A 305 53.86 -9.58 -14.82
C LYS A 305 52.72 -8.71 -14.31
N MET A 306 52.40 -7.64 -15.02
CA MET A 306 51.28 -6.76 -14.68
C MET A 306 49.93 -7.46 -14.83
N ILE A 307 49.75 -8.22 -15.92
CA ILE A 307 48.56 -9.03 -16.13
C ILE A 307 48.41 -10.07 -15.01
N LEU A 308 49.50 -10.72 -14.59
CA LEU A 308 49.48 -11.71 -13.51
C LEU A 308 49.05 -11.10 -12.18
N VAL A 309 49.49 -9.87 -11.87
CA VAL A 309 49.06 -9.13 -10.67
C VAL A 309 47.57 -8.80 -10.71
N ILE A 310 47.08 -8.25 -11.84
CA ILE A 310 45.66 -7.92 -12.02
C ILE A 310 44.80 -9.18 -11.86
N LEU A 311 45.18 -10.27 -12.52
CA LEU A 311 44.45 -11.53 -12.49
C LEU A 311 44.46 -12.14 -11.08
N SER A 312 45.60 -12.12 -10.39
CA SER A 312 45.74 -12.60 -9.02
C SER A 312 44.83 -11.84 -8.04
N LEU A 313 44.81 -10.51 -8.15
CA LEU A 313 43.94 -9.66 -7.34
C LEU A 313 42.45 -9.92 -7.64
N PHE A 314 42.10 -10.04 -8.92
CA PHE A 314 40.74 -10.35 -9.35
C PHE A 314 40.26 -11.72 -8.84
N VAL A 315 41.05 -12.78 -9.06
CA VAL A 315 40.73 -14.15 -8.63
C VAL A 315 40.57 -14.23 -7.11
N THR A 316 41.47 -13.58 -6.36
CA THR A 316 41.39 -13.58 -4.89
C THR A 316 40.12 -12.85 -4.41
N THR A 317 39.82 -11.68 -4.98
CA THR A 317 38.62 -10.90 -4.64
C THR A 317 37.34 -11.67 -4.98
N LEU A 318 37.29 -12.28 -6.17
CA LEU A 318 36.16 -13.07 -6.63
C LEU A 318 35.93 -14.32 -5.76
N ALA A 319 36.99 -15.06 -5.46
CA ALA A 319 36.93 -16.24 -4.60
C ALA A 319 36.45 -15.87 -3.19
N SER A 320 37.02 -14.82 -2.59
CA SER A 320 36.59 -14.35 -1.27
C SER A 320 35.11 -13.95 -1.27
N ARG A 321 34.66 -13.19 -2.28
CA ARG A 321 33.27 -12.73 -2.37
C ARG A 321 32.26 -13.86 -2.61
N ALA A 322 32.67 -14.93 -3.29
CA ALA A 322 31.86 -16.12 -3.52
C ALA A 322 31.77 -17.03 -2.27
N LEU A 323 32.85 -17.17 -1.51
CA LEU A 323 32.94 -18.10 -0.38
C LEU A 323 32.39 -17.51 0.94
N LEU A 324 32.60 -16.22 1.20
CA LEU A 324 32.18 -15.53 2.43
C LEU A 324 30.68 -15.69 2.77
N PRO A 325 29.74 -15.58 1.81
CA PRO A 325 28.31 -15.67 2.12
C PRO A 325 27.81 -17.10 2.39
N ALA A 326 28.55 -18.13 2.00
CA ALA A 326 28.08 -19.52 2.04
C ALA A 326 28.29 -20.18 3.40
N HIS A 327 29.48 -20.06 3.99
CA HIS A 327 29.78 -20.63 5.32
C HIS A 327 31.02 -19.96 5.93
N PRO A 328 31.06 -19.69 7.26
CA PRO A 328 32.22 -19.07 7.91
C PRO A 328 33.55 -19.83 7.71
N VAL A 329 33.48 -21.15 7.52
CA VAL A 329 34.65 -22.03 7.33
C VAL A 329 35.18 -21.98 5.89
N LEU A 330 34.37 -21.62 4.90
CA LEU A 330 34.77 -21.62 3.49
C LEU A 330 35.80 -20.52 3.16
N VAL A 331 35.91 -19.49 4.01
CA VAL A 331 36.98 -18.47 3.91
C VAL A 331 38.38 -19.08 3.93
N TYR A 332 38.59 -20.17 4.67
CA TYR A 332 39.91 -20.82 4.77
C TYR A 332 40.32 -21.54 3.48
N TYR A 333 39.40 -21.77 2.55
CA TYR A 333 39.68 -22.36 1.23
C TYR A 333 40.05 -21.31 0.17
N ALA A 334 39.97 -20.01 0.49
CA ALA A 334 40.41 -18.98 -0.44
C ALA A 334 41.91 -19.13 -0.72
N PRO A 335 42.37 -19.09 -1.99
CA PRO A 335 43.75 -19.40 -2.37
C PRO A 335 44.74 -18.26 -2.06
N PHE A 336 44.61 -17.61 -0.91
CA PHE A 336 45.41 -16.44 -0.53
C PHE A 336 46.90 -16.79 -0.44
N ALA A 337 47.24 -17.86 0.27
CA ALA A 337 48.63 -18.32 0.38
C ALA A 337 49.21 -18.75 -0.97
N ALA A 338 48.43 -19.46 -1.79
CA ALA A 338 48.85 -19.91 -3.11
C ALA A 338 49.16 -18.72 -4.04
N VAL A 339 48.31 -17.69 -4.05
CA VAL A 339 48.53 -16.46 -4.82
C VAL A 339 49.76 -15.69 -4.31
N ALA A 340 49.99 -15.65 -2.99
CA ALA A 340 51.16 -14.99 -2.42
C ALA A 340 52.46 -15.67 -2.89
N MET A 341 52.51 -17.00 -2.83
CA MET A 341 53.65 -17.79 -3.28
C MET A 341 53.89 -17.63 -4.78
N LEU A 342 52.83 -17.74 -5.59
CA LEU A 342 52.90 -17.58 -7.04
C LEU A 342 53.51 -16.23 -7.44
N LEU A 343 52.99 -15.12 -6.87
CA LEU A 343 53.51 -13.78 -7.18
C LEU A 343 54.93 -13.57 -6.67
N THR A 344 55.29 -14.16 -5.52
CA THR A 344 56.65 -14.04 -4.98
C THR A 344 57.67 -14.69 -5.91
N VAL A 345 57.33 -15.84 -6.50
CA VAL A 345 58.22 -16.59 -7.39
C VAL A 345 58.26 -16.00 -8.81
N LEU A 346 57.11 -15.65 -9.40
CA LEU A 346 57.03 -15.24 -10.81
C LEU A 346 57.26 -13.74 -11.03
N VAL A 347 56.97 -12.90 -10.03
CA VAL A 347 56.97 -11.43 -10.18
C VAL A 347 57.98 -10.78 -9.25
N GLY A 348 58.01 -11.21 -7.98
CA GLY A 348 58.96 -10.76 -6.97
C GLY A 348 58.26 -10.37 -5.65
N GLY A 349 58.96 -10.57 -4.52
CA GLY A 349 58.38 -10.44 -3.18
C GLY A 349 57.72 -9.08 -2.87
N ARG A 350 58.26 -7.97 -3.37
CA ARG A 350 57.68 -6.63 -3.18
C ARG A 350 56.29 -6.50 -3.82
N THR A 351 56.11 -7.07 -5.01
CA THR A 351 54.82 -7.05 -5.72
C THR A 351 53.81 -7.98 -5.08
N ALA A 352 54.24 -9.16 -4.64
CA ALA A 352 53.40 -10.11 -3.95
C ALA A 352 52.84 -9.50 -2.66
N LEU A 353 53.70 -8.86 -1.86
CA LEU A 353 53.29 -8.20 -0.62
C LEU A 353 52.27 -7.09 -0.87
N ALA A 354 52.53 -6.19 -1.84
CA ALA A 354 51.60 -5.10 -2.15
C ALA A 354 50.25 -5.63 -2.69
N THR A 355 50.27 -6.64 -3.55
CA THR A 355 49.06 -7.27 -4.08
C THR A 355 48.25 -7.93 -2.97
N GLN A 356 48.91 -8.53 -1.97
CA GLN A 356 48.21 -9.16 -0.85
C GLN A 356 47.64 -8.17 0.15
N ILE A 357 48.28 -7.03 0.36
CA ILE A 357 47.68 -5.93 1.13
C ILE A 357 46.42 -5.42 0.40
N ALA A 358 46.50 -5.24 -0.91
CA ALA A 358 45.34 -4.86 -1.72
C ALA A 358 44.21 -5.90 -1.63
N ALA A 359 44.53 -7.19 -1.73
CA ALA A 359 43.55 -8.26 -1.58
C ALA A 359 42.93 -8.29 -0.17
N ALA A 360 43.72 -8.12 0.89
CA ALA A 360 43.24 -8.04 2.27
C ALA A 360 42.27 -6.86 2.49
N LEU A 361 42.54 -5.70 1.87
CA LEU A 361 41.63 -4.55 1.89
C LEU A 361 40.28 -4.85 1.23
N HIS A 362 40.28 -5.58 0.11
CA HIS A 362 39.04 -6.04 -0.53
C HIS A 362 38.28 -7.03 0.36
N ILE A 363 38.96 -7.96 1.01
CA ILE A 363 38.32 -8.90 1.93
C ILE A 363 37.71 -8.17 3.14
N GLY A 364 38.42 -7.18 3.69
CA GLY A 364 37.96 -6.39 4.82
C GLY A 364 36.66 -5.63 4.57
N ILE A 365 36.43 -5.14 3.34
CA ILE A 365 35.16 -4.47 2.98
C ILE A 365 34.02 -5.46 2.73
N ILE A 366 34.32 -6.69 2.32
CA ILE A 366 33.31 -7.76 2.13
C ILE A 366 32.86 -8.35 3.48
N SER A 367 33.74 -8.36 4.48
CA SER A 367 33.46 -8.98 5.78
C SER A 367 32.25 -8.34 6.47
N PRO A 368 31.26 -9.13 6.95
CA PRO A 368 30.11 -8.60 7.68
C PRO A 368 30.57 -7.81 8.90
N ARG A 369 30.26 -6.51 8.95
CA ARG A 369 30.50 -5.69 10.14
C ARG A 369 29.47 -6.05 11.20
N ASP A 370 29.88 -6.84 12.19
CA ASP A 370 29.04 -7.20 13.32
C ASP A 370 28.80 -5.95 14.19
N HIS A 371 27.67 -5.26 14.00
CA HIS A 371 27.30 -4.01 14.69
C HIS A 371 26.95 -4.20 16.18
N ARG A 372 27.59 -5.14 16.89
CA ARG A 372 27.35 -5.41 18.32
C ARG A 372 27.72 -4.26 19.26
N SER A 373 28.43 -3.23 18.80
CA SER A 373 28.93 -2.16 19.66
C SER A 373 27.92 -1.07 20.02
N ARG A 374 26.76 -0.96 19.36
CA ARG A 374 25.78 0.11 19.67
C ARG A 374 24.81 -0.17 20.84
N VAL A 375 24.75 -1.40 21.34
CA VAL A 375 23.84 -1.75 22.45
C VAL A 375 24.42 -1.40 23.83
N ARG A 376 25.74 -1.19 23.95
CA ARG A 376 26.36 -0.92 25.26
C ARG A 376 26.26 0.54 25.71
N ASP A 377 26.11 1.48 24.78
CA ASP A 377 26.03 2.92 25.11
C ASP A 377 24.61 3.40 25.43
N GLY A 378 23.57 2.75 24.89
CA GLY A 378 22.17 3.07 25.19
C GLY A 378 21.76 2.76 26.64
N ARG A 379 22.41 1.78 27.29
CA ARG A 379 22.12 1.41 28.69
C ARG A 379 22.79 2.31 29.73
N ARG A 380 23.79 3.13 29.37
CA ARG A 380 24.45 4.05 30.32
C ARG A 380 23.88 5.47 30.32
N ARG A 381 23.12 5.87 29.30
CA ARG A 381 22.49 7.19 29.24
C ARG A 381 21.04 7.26 29.76
N GLY A 382 20.41 6.12 30.05
CA GLY A 382 19.03 6.08 30.56
C GLY A 382 18.87 6.32 32.08
N ASP A 383 19.96 6.34 32.85
CA ASP A 383 19.90 6.34 34.33
C ASP A 383 20.35 7.66 34.98
N ARG A 384 20.48 8.74 34.20
CA ARG A 384 20.72 10.08 34.75
C ARG A 384 19.80 11.10 34.09
N GLY A 385 18.57 11.15 34.58
CA GLY A 385 17.56 12.12 34.19
C GLY A 385 16.52 12.32 35.30
N GLU A 386 16.86 13.19 36.24
CA GLU A 386 15.94 14.21 36.79
C GLU A 386 14.56 13.76 37.31
N TYR A 387 14.50 13.37 38.59
CA TYR A 387 13.28 13.49 39.39
C TYR A 387 13.31 14.81 40.18
N ARG A 388 12.60 15.83 39.67
CA ARG A 388 12.34 17.09 40.38
C ARG A 388 10.88 17.10 40.88
N GLY A 389 10.74 17.03 42.21
CA GLY A 389 9.69 17.63 43.05
C GLY A 389 8.19 17.43 42.74
N GLY A 390 7.48 16.70 43.61
CA GLY A 390 6.01 16.73 43.76
C GLY A 390 5.53 15.85 44.94
N PRO A 391 4.49 16.24 45.71
CA PRO A 391 4.40 15.93 47.14
C PRO A 391 3.97 14.49 47.47
N ARG A 392 4.54 13.99 48.58
CA ARG A 392 4.29 12.66 49.15
C ARG A 392 2.87 12.55 49.71
N VAL A 393 2.07 11.65 49.16
CA VAL A 393 0.86 11.09 49.79
C VAL A 393 1.28 9.83 50.56
N PRO A 394 0.96 9.68 51.86
CA PRO A 394 1.38 8.50 52.61
C PRO A 394 0.56 7.26 52.21
N ALA A 395 1.27 6.18 51.91
CA ALA A 395 0.72 4.88 51.55
C ALA A 395 -0.06 4.25 52.72
N ARG A 396 -1.31 3.83 52.44
CA ARG A 396 -2.11 2.98 53.32
C ARG A 396 -1.43 1.62 53.49
N ARG A 397 -1.28 1.17 54.75
CA ARG A 397 -0.83 -0.17 55.12
C ARG A 397 -1.80 -1.25 54.60
N PRO A 398 -1.34 -2.42 54.12
CA PRO A 398 -2.23 -3.54 53.84
C PRO A 398 -2.55 -4.30 55.14
N HIS A 399 -3.84 -4.63 55.32
CA HIS A 399 -4.32 -5.57 56.34
C HIS A 399 -3.81 -7.01 56.10
N PRO A 400 -3.61 -7.82 57.16
CA PRO A 400 -3.24 -9.22 57.01
C PRO A 400 -4.46 -10.08 56.63
N ARG A 401 -4.26 -11.02 55.70
CA ARG A 401 -5.26 -12.06 55.37
C ARG A 401 -5.39 -13.06 56.53
N PRO A 402 -6.60 -13.53 56.87
CA PRO A 402 -6.76 -14.59 57.86
C PRO A 402 -6.51 -15.98 57.23
N ARG A 403 -5.81 -16.83 57.98
CA ARG A 403 -5.69 -18.28 57.79
C ARG A 403 -6.94 -18.99 58.33
N GLY A 404 -7.44 -19.97 57.59
CA GLY A 404 -8.37 -21.01 58.03
C GLY A 404 -9.02 -21.66 56.80
N SER A 405 -9.35 -22.94 56.71
CA SER A 405 -9.13 -24.11 57.57
C SER A 405 -9.40 -25.35 56.70
N ARG A 406 -8.87 -26.50 57.14
CA ARG A 406 -9.10 -27.85 56.56
C ARG A 406 -10.59 -28.20 56.51
N ARG A 407 -11.02 -28.91 55.45
CA ARG A 407 -11.84 -30.13 55.53
C ARG A 407 -11.87 -30.87 54.19
N GLY A 408 -11.60 -32.18 54.22
CA GLY A 408 -11.64 -33.06 53.04
C GLY A 408 -12.85 -34.00 53.03
N ARG A 409 -13.02 -34.70 51.89
CA ARG A 409 -13.65 -36.02 51.68
C ARG A 409 -13.66 -36.28 50.16
N ARG A 410 -12.81 -37.16 49.61
CA ARG A 410 -13.00 -38.62 49.36
C ARG A 410 -14.35 -39.02 48.73
N GLY A 411 -14.28 -39.66 47.56
CA GLY A 411 -15.33 -40.48 46.93
C GLY A 411 -15.09 -40.61 45.42
N ARG A 412 -14.25 -41.55 44.95
CA ARG A 412 -14.55 -42.92 44.47
C ARG A 412 -15.17 -43.00 43.05
N ARG A 413 -14.46 -43.79 42.23
CA ARG A 413 -14.75 -44.27 40.87
C ARG A 413 -15.90 -45.29 40.83
N SER A 414 -16.27 -45.64 39.58
CA SER A 414 -17.16 -46.72 39.08
C SER A 414 -18.54 -46.15 38.72
N GLN A 415 -19.18 -46.42 37.57
CA GLN A 415 -19.23 -47.67 36.80
C GLN A 415 -19.88 -47.44 35.42
N ARG A 416 -19.54 -48.35 34.49
CA ARG A 416 -20.19 -48.78 33.23
C ARG A 416 -21.55 -48.15 32.85
N ASN A 417 -21.74 -47.88 31.55
CA ASN A 417 -22.68 -48.70 30.76
C ASN A 417 -22.43 -48.65 29.24
N ARG A 418 -22.46 -49.85 28.64
CA ARG A 418 -22.47 -50.17 27.21
C ARG A 418 -23.90 -50.62 26.89
N VAL A 419 -24.56 -50.03 25.91
CA VAL A 419 -25.65 -50.59 25.07
C VAL A 419 -25.69 -49.66 23.84
N GLY A 420 -25.84 -50.05 22.59
CA GLY A 420 -26.12 -51.31 21.92
C GLY A 420 -26.16 -50.99 20.42
N ALA A 421 -25.81 -51.98 19.61
CA ALA A 421 -25.76 -51.89 18.15
C ALA A 421 -27.16 -51.97 17.52
N SER A 422 -27.31 -51.38 16.33
CA SER A 422 -28.20 -51.94 15.30
C SER A 422 -27.83 -51.39 13.92
N ARG A 423 -27.38 -52.32 13.06
CA ARG A 423 -27.24 -52.22 11.61
C ARG A 423 -28.61 -52.02 10.96
N VAL A 424 -28.67 -51.28 9.85
CA VAL A 424 -29.53 -51.60 8.70
C VAL A 424 -28.74 -51.33 7.41
N ARG A 425 -28.65 -52.37 6.56
CA ARG A 425 -28.25 -52.33 5.15
C ARG A 425 -29.49 -51.98 4.31
N GLY A 426 -29.27 -51.34 3.17
CA GLY A 426 -30.26 -51.28 2.08
C GLY A 426 -29.56 -50.87 0.79
N ASP A 427 -29.39 -51.86 -0.10
CA ASP A 427 -28.97 -51.71 -1.49
C ASP A 427 -29.92 -50.81 -2.30
N GLY A 428 -29.41 -50.21 -3.38
CA GLY A 428 -30.23 -49.41 -4.29
C GLY A 428 -29.44 -48.91 -5.48
N ASP A 429 -29.43 -49.73 -6.52
CA ASP A 429 -28.74 -49.64 -7.79
C ASP A 429 -29.20 -48.46 -8.69
N SER A 430 -28.35 -48.14 -9.68
CA SER A 430 -28.69 -47.70 -11.05
C SER A 430 -28.93 -46.22 -11.43
N ARG A 431 -28.26 -45.86 -12.55
CA ARG A 431 -28.61 -44.89 -13.63
C ARG A 431 -28.17 -43.42 -13.43
N SER A 432 -27.10 -42.99 -14.10
CA SER A 432 -27.02 -42.48 -15.50
C SER A 432 -27.46 -41.02 -15.64
N CYS A 433 -26.53 -40.14 -16.05
CA CYS A 433 -26.62 -39.33 -17.28
C CYS A 433 -25.68 -38.11 -17.22
N VAL A 434 -24.78 -38.08 -18.20
CA VAL A 434 -24.07 -36.90 -18.73
C VAL A 434 -25.12 -35.98 -19.37
N PRO A 435 -24.83 -34.67 -19.56
CA PRO A 435 -24.54 -34.29 -20.93
C PRO A 435 -23.36 -33.33 -21.10
N HIS A 436 -22.78 -33.51 -22.27
CA HIS A 436 -21.75 -32.74 -22.94
C HIS A 436 -22.47 -31.88 -24.00
N SER A 437 -22.10 -30.62 -24.17
CA SER A 437 -22.37 -29.83 -25.39
C SER A 437 -21.45 -28.59 -25.38
N ASP A 438 -20.32 -28.62 -26.08
CA ASP A 438 -20.13 -28.21 -27.49
C ASP A 438 -20.45 -26.74 -27.82
N ARG A 439 -19.37 -25.98 -28.05
CA ARG A 439 -19.01 -25.25 -29.27
C ARG A 439 -20.09 -24.36 -29.93
N LEU A 440 -19.72 -23.09 -30.17
CA LEU A 440 -19.79 -22.46 -31.50
C LEU A 440 -18.95 -21.17 -31.56
N ARG A 441 -18.40 -20.95 -32.76
CA ARG A 441 -17.49 -19.88 -33.22
C ARG A 441 -18.26 -18.63 -33.69
N ALA A 442 -17.46 -17.59 -34.01
CA ALA A 442 -17.65 -16.43 -34.89
C ALA A 442 -17.74 -15.11 -34.09
N ALA A 443 -17.05 -14.02 -34.44
CA ALA A 443 -16.38 -13.62 -35.67
C ALA A 443 -15.05 -12.91 -35.40
#